data_AF-A0A0Q5GAX6-F1
#
_entry.id   AF-A0A0Q5GAX6-F1
#
_cell.length_a   1.000
_cell.length_b   1.000
_cell.length_c   1.000
_cell.angle_alpha   90.00
_cell.angle_beta   90.00
_cell.angle_gamma   90.00
#
_symmetry.space_group_name_H-M   'P 1'
#
loop_
_entity.id
_entity.type
_entity.pdbx_description
1 polymer ?
#
loop_
_entity_poly.entity_id
_entity_poly.type
_entity_poly.pdbx_seq_one_letter_code
_entity_poly.pdbx_strand_id
1 'polypeptide(L)'
;MIEVGVILALYDDAGIGEVIDVYSALRQPDKPISTKITQITGITNAMVAGHRIDAEALASFLSRADLIVAHNAAFDRPFVERLCPNLGARAWACSSQEVDWQGLGFEGSKLSHLVGQCGWFHDGHRASVDCAALLRVLDTRLPKTDETPFHYLLRSARQARSRIYAQASPFSAKDRLKARGYRWNDGNDGRPRSWWINVPDAKLESEIRFLQDEIYCYEVEPPVVRLTAWERYRIE
;
A
#
# COMPACT_ATOMS: atom_id res chain seq x y z
N MET A 1 13.24 5.30 -9.34
CA MET A 1 13.70 4.20 -8.48
C MET A 1 15.20 4.05 -8.67
N ILE A 2 15.98 4.16 -7.59
CA ILE A 2 17.45 4.06 -7.57
C ILE A 2 17.97 2.85 -6.77
N GLU A 3 17.08 2.24 -5.99
CA GLU A 3 17.32 1.06 -5.18
C GLU A 3 16.03 0.25 -5.14
N VAL A 4 16.16 -1.06 -5.01
CA VAL A 4 15.09 -1.99 -4.64
C VAL A 4 15.59 -2.88 -3.52
N GLY A 5 14.72 -3.16 -2.56
CA GLY A 5 14.91 -4.11 -1.48
C GLY A 5 13.66 -4.97 -1.36
N VAL A 6 13.84 -6.29 -1.26
CA VAL A 6 12.74 -7.23 -1.06
C VAL A 6 13.24 -8.29 -0.08
N ILE A 7 12.42 -8.60 0.93
CA ILE A 7 12.63 -9.70 1.85
C ILE A 7 11.51 -10.71 1.61
N LEU A 8 11.89 -11.97 1.41
CA LEU A 8 10.94 -13.07 1.30
C LEU A 8 10.92 -13.85 2.61
N ALA A 9 9.74 -13.93 3.21
CA ALA A 9 9.52 -14.69 4.44
C ALA A 9 8.36 -15.65 4.25
N LEU A 10 8.44 -16.80 4.93
CA LEU A 10 7.31 -17.71 5.08
C LEU A 10 6.29 -17.10 6.04
N TYR A 11 5.04 -17.52 5.92
CA TYR A 11 4.01 -17.19 6.89
C TYR A 11 2.98 -18.32 6.97
N ASP A 12 2.31 -18.40 8.10
CA ASP A 12 1.17 -19.28 8.34
C ASP A 12 0.11 -18.54 9.18
N ASP A 13 -0.83 -19.28 9.76
CA ASP A 13 -1.88 -18.71 10.61
C ASP A 13 -1.35 -18.20 11.97
N ALA A 14 -0.12 -18.54 12.37
CA ALA A 14 0.52 -18.03 13.59
C ALA A 14 1.31 -16.73 13.35
N GLY A 15 1.55 -16.37 12.08
CA GLY A 15 2.14 -15.10 11.68
C GLY A 15 3.30 -15.26 10.71
N ILE A 16 4.25 -14.32 10.79
CA ILE A 16 5.46 -14.32 9.95
C ILE A 16 6.43 -15.35 10.52
N GLY A 17 6.96 -16.20 9.64
CA GLY A 17 7.96 -17.20 9.93
C GLY A 17 9.36 -16.80 9.46
N GLU A 18 10.13 -17.80 9.04
CA GLU A 18 11.52 -17.62 8.63
C GLU A 18 11.67 -16.73 7.38
N VAL A 19 12.69 -15.86 7.39
CA VAL A 19 13.17 -15.15 6.20
C VAL A 19 13.98 -16.14 5.37
N ILE A 20 13.49 -16.46 4.18
CA ILE A 20 14.08 -17.48 3.31
C ILE A 20 14.95 -16.89 2.21
N ASP A 21 14.80 -15.60 1.91
CA ASP A 21 15.63 -14.95 0.89
C ASP A 21 15.58 -13.41 0.97
N VAL A 22 16.60 -12.74 0.42
CA VAL A 22 16.68 -11.28 0.34
C VAL A 22 17.23 -10.86 -1.01
N TYR A 23 16.52 -9.97 -1.70
CA TYR A 23 16.98 -9.32 -2.92
C TYR A 23 17.25 -7.84 -2.65
N SER A 24 18.41 -7.35 -3.04
CA SER A 24 18.72 -5.92 -3.03
C SER A 24 19.56 -5.54 -4.23
N ALA A 25 19.21 -4.44 -4.89
CA ALA A 25 19.93 -3.96 -6.05
C ALA A 25 19.82 -2.44 -6.18
N LEU A 26 20.89 -1.84 -6.71
CA LEU A 26 20.95 -0.42 -7.09
C LEU A 26 20.70 -0.27 -8.58
N ARG A 27 20.23 0.92 -8.98
CA ARG A 27 20.06 1.32 -10.38
C ARG A 27 20.54 2.74 -10.60
N GLN A 28 21.32 2.93 -11.66
CA GLN A 28 21.60 4.26 -12.20
C GLN A 28 20.31 4.87 -12.77
N PRO A 29 19.85 6.03 -12.26
CA PRO A 29 18.76 6.77 -12.88
C PRO A 29 19.24 7.55 -14.14
N ASP A 30 18.30 7.89 -15.02
CA ASP A 30 18.61 8.66 -16.25
C ASP A 30 19.04 10.10 -15.94
N LYS A 31 18.58 10.66 -14.82
CA LYS A 31 18.96 11.98 -14.32
C LYS A 31 19.79 11.82 -13.05
N PRO A 32 20.83 12.65 -12.84
CA PRO A 32 21.61 12.62 -11.62
C PRO A 32 20.75 12.70 -10.36
N ILE A 33 21.11 11.91 -9.35
CA ILE A 33 20.53 11.97 -8.01
C ILE A 33 20.81 13.36 -7.44
N SER A 34 19.76 14.06 -7.01
CA SER A 34 19.88 15.38 -6.42
C SER A 34 20.45 15.30 -5.00
N THR A 35 21.08 16.38 -4.54
CA THR A 35 21.61 16.49 -3.17
C THR A 35 20.57 16.18 -2.10
N LYS A 36 19.31 16.60 -2.31
CA LYS A 36 18.19 16.28 -1.41
C LYS A 36 17.93 14.77 -1.32
N ILE A 37 17.95 14.05 -2.45
CA ILE A 37 17.75 12.60 -2.44
C ILE A 37 18.95 11.90 -1.80
N THR A 38 20.18 12.35 -2.10
CA THR A 38 21.39 11.82 -1.45
C THR A 38 21.37 12.03 0.06
N GLN A 39 20.93 13.19 0.56
CA GLN A 39 20.81 13.46 2.00
C GLN A 39 19.79 12.56 2.68
N ILE A 40 18.70 12.21 2.00
CA ILE A 40 17.65 11.34 2.55
C ILE A 40 18.10 9.88 2.53
N THR A 41 18.59 9.39 1.38
CA THR A 41 18.83 7.96 1.14
C THR A 41 20.26 7.51 1.42
N GLY A 42 21.21 8.44 1.54
CA GLY A 42 22.65 8.17 1.55
C GLY A 42 23.22 7.73 0.19
N ILE A 43 22.38 7.54 -0.84
CA ILE A 43 22.80 7.02 -2.14
C ILE A 43 23.38 8.15 -3.00
N THR A 44 24.64 7.98 -3.42
CA THR A 44 25.35 8.94 -4.28
C THR A 44 25.29 8.52 -5.75
N ASN A 45 25.53 9.48 -6.66
CA ASN A 45 25.67 9.18 -8.10
C ASN A 45 26.80 8.16 -8.38
N ALA A 46 27.86 8.17 -7.58
CA ALA A 46 28.96 7.21 -7.70
C ALA A 46 28.54 5.78 -7.32
N MET A 47 27.72 5.63 -6.26
CA MET A 47 27.23 4.31 -5.81
C MET A 47 26.32 3.63 -6.83
N VAL A 48 25.63 4.39 -7.67
CA VAL A 48 24.70 3.83 -8.67
C VAL A 48 25.31 3.75 -10.07
N ALA A 49 26.51 4.30 -10.28
CA ALA A 49 27.13 4.37 -11.60
C ALA A 49 27.33 2.96 -12.20
N GLY A 50 26.80 2.74 -13.39
CA GLY A 50 26.86 1.45 -14.09
C GLY A 50 25.91 0.37 -13.56
N HIS A 51 25.28 0.57 -12.40
CA HIS A 51 24.37 -0.41 -11.83
C HIS A 51 23.03 -0.45 -12.56
N ARG A 52 22.53 -1.67 -12.75
CA ARG A 52 21.20 -1.95 -13.29
C ARG A 52 20.53 -2.99 -12.39
N ILE A 53 19.22 -2.84 -12.21
CA ILE A 53 18.41 -3.88 -11.60
C ILE A 53 18.09 -4.89 -12.69
N ASP A 54 18.42 -6.15 -12.45
CA ASP A 54 18.01 -7.27 -13.29
C ASP A 54 16.50 -7.51 -13.08
N ALA A 55 15.73 -7.10 -14.08
CA ALA A 55 14.28 -7.20 -14.07
C ALA A 55 13.78 -8.66 -14.08
N GLU A 56 14.50 -9.57 -14.73
CA GLU A 56 14.10 -10.99 -14.78
C GLU A 56 14.39 -11.66 -13.43
N ALA A 57 15.55 -11.38 -12.83
CA ALA A 57 15.88 -11.87 -11.50
C ALA A 57 14.89 -11.34 -10.45
N LEU A 58 14.55 -10.05 -10.49
CA LEU A 58 13.56 -9.46 -9.57
C LEU A 58 12.16 -10.04 -9.80
N ALA A 59 11.72 -10.21 -11.05
CA ALA A 59 10.44 -10.83 -11.36
C ALA A 59 10.36 -12.27 -10.87
N SER A 60 11.42 -13.06 -11.09
CA SER A 60 11.55 -14.42 -10.59
C SER A 60 11.49 -14.46 -9.06
N PHE A 61 12.19 -13.54 -8.38
CA PHE A 61 12.16 -13.43 -6.93
C PHE A 61 10.74 -13.13 -6.40
N LEU A 62 10.09 -12.09 -6.93
CA LEU A 62 8.74 -11.69 -6.54
C LEU A 62 7.68 -12.74 -6.90
N SER A 63 7.93 -13.57 -7.92
CA SER A 63 6.98 -14.60 -8.35
C SER A 63 6.73 -15.69 -7.32
N ARG A 64 7.64 -15.85 -6.36
CA ARG A 64 7.57 -16.81 -5.25
C ARG A 64 6.61 -16.38 -4.14
N ALA A 65 6.21 -15.12 -4.09
CA ALA A 65 5.35 -14.60 -3.03
C ALA A 65 3.86 -14.73 -3.39
N ASP A 66 3.07 -15.24 -2.44
CA ASP A 66 1.61 -15.24 -2.51
C ASP A 66 1.02 -13.84 -2.28
N LEU A 67 1.72 -13.01 -1.50
CA LEU A 67 1.33 -11.64 -1.16
C LEU A 67 2.57 -10.73 -1.11
N ILE A 68 2.53 -9.62 -1.83
CA ILE A 68 3.56 -8.57 -1.75
C ILE A 68 3.09 -7.49 -0.79
N VAL A 69 3.91 -7.18 0.22
CA VAL A 69 3.61 -6.14 1.22
C VAL A 69 4.55 -4.95 1.04
N ALA A 70 3.97 -3.74 1.00
CA ALA A 70 4.74 -2.50 0.97
C ALA A 70 4.17 -1.46 1.94
N HIS A 71 5.04 -0.63 2.52
CA HIS A 71 4.65 0.47 3.40
C HIS A 71 4.30 1.73 2.60
N ASN A 72 3.26 1.60 1.77
CA ASN A 72 2.73 2.53 0.74
C ASN A 72 2.70 1.87 -0.65
N ALA A 73 1.99 0.74 -0.78
CA ALA A 73 1.95 -0.05 -2.01
C ALA A 73 1.52 0.74 -3.27
N ALA A 74 0.70 1.79 -3.14
CA ALA A 74 0.32 2.65 -4.26
C ALA A 74 1.52 3.39 -4.89
N PHE A 75 2.61 3.58 -4.12
CA PHE A 75 3.86 4.14 -4.61
C PHE A 75 4.75 3.05 -5.22
N ASP A 76 4.97 1.95 -4.51
CA ASP A 76 5.96 0.93 -4.91
C ASP A 76 5.51 0.07 -6.10
N ARG A 77 4.25 -0.38 -6.09
CA ARG A 77 3.71 -1.29 -7.11
C ARG A 77 3.89 -0.78 -8.53
N PRO A 78 3.58 0.48 -8.86
CA PRO A 78 3.81 1.03 -10.20
C PRO A 78 5.26 0.97 -10.68
N PHE A 79 6.22 1.14 -9.77
CA PHE A 79 7.64 1.03 -10.14
C PHE A 79 8.02 -0.42 -10.42
N VAL A 80 7.52 -1.36 -9.62
CA VAL A 80 7.76 -2.79 -9.80
C VAL A 80 7.11 -3.29 -11.10
N GLU A 81 5.85 -2.96 -11.36
CA GLU A 81 5.16 -3.38 -12.59
C GLU A 81 5.81 -2.79 -13.85
N ARG A 82 6.30 -1.54 -13.80
CA ARG A 82 7.05 -0.94 -14.92
C ARG A 82 8.41 -1.58 -15.13
N LEU A 83 9.10 -1.94 -14.04
CA LEU A 83 10.42 -2.57 -14.13
C LEU A 83 10.31 -4.03 -14.56
N CYS A 84 9.28 -4.74 -14.10
CA CYS A 84 9.07 -6.17 -14.28
C CYS A 84 7.74 -6.44 -15.01
N PRO A 85 7.62 -6.08 -16.30
CA PRO A 85 6.35 -6.25 -17.03
C PRO A 85 5.90 -7.72 -17.13
N ASN A 86 6.85 -8.66 -17.03
CA ASN A 86 6.59 -10.11 -17.10
C ASN A 86 6.20 -10.74 -15.74
N LEU A 87 6.15 -9.98 -14.64
CA LEU A 87 5.80 -10.52 -13.31
C LEU A 87 4.36 -11.08 -13.23
N GLY A 88 3.50 -10.62 -14.13
CA GLY A 88 2.07 -10.90 -14.13
C GLY A 88 1.36 -10.14 -13.00
N ALA A 89 0.05 -10.38 -12.88
CA ALA A 89 -0.71 -9.86 -11.75
C ALA A 89 -0.18 -10.49 -10.44
N ARG A 90 -0.16 -9.71 -9.36
CA ARG A 90 0.19 -10.17 -8.01
C ARG A 90 -0.76 -9.55 -6.99
N ALA A 91 -1.00 -10.25 -5.89
CA ALA A 91 -1.69 -9.68 -4.75
C ALA A 91 -0.75 -8.71 -4.02
N TRP A 92 -1.24 -7.49 -3.74
CA TRP A 92 -0.53 -6.47 -2.98
C TRP A 92 -1.32 -6.05 -1.75
N ALA A 93 -0.60 -5.85 -0.65
CA ALA A 93 -1.13 -5.25 0.56
C ALA A 93 -0.31 -4.03 1.00
N CYS A 94 -0.99 -3.04 1.57
CA CYS A 94 -0.39 -1.79 2.01
C CYS A 94 -0.47 -1.66 3.52
N SER A 95 0.65 -1.89 4.21
CA SER A 95 0.66 -1.82 5.67
C SER A 95 0.28 -0.43 6.21
N SER A 96 0.58 0.65 5.48
CA SER A 96 0.28 2.02 5.94
C SER A 96 -1.18 2.44 5.77
N GLN A 97 -1.97 1.72 4.94
CA GLN A 97 -3.38 2.05 4.67
C GLN A 97 -4.35 0.98 5.15
N GLU A 98 -3.92 -0.28 5.27
CA GLU A 98 -4.79 -1.41 5.57
C GLU A 98 -4.74 -1.84 7.03
N VAL A 99 -3.68 -1.49 7.76
CA VAL A 99 -3.61 -1.70 9.21
C VAL A 99 -4.14 -0.46 9.91
N ASP A 100 -5.12 -0.66 10.80
CA ASP A 100 -5.62 0.39 11.70
C ASP A 100 -4.65 0.63 12.85
N TRP A 101 -3.50 1.25 12.54
CA TRP A 101 -2.43 1.49 13.51
C TRP A 101 -2.93 2.21 14.77
N GLN A 102 -3.83 3.18 14.62
CA GLN A 102 -4.39 3.90 15.76
C GLN A 102 -5.29 2.99 16.62
N GLY A 103 -6.15 2.19 16.00
CA GLY A 103 -6.94 1.18 16.70
C GLY A 103 -6.09 0.12 17.41
N LEU A 104 -4.89 -0.15 16.89
CA LEU A 104 -3.89 -1.03 17.50
C LEU A 104 -3.02 -0.35 18.58
N GLY A 105 -3.22 0.94 18.84
CA GLY A 105 -2.51 1.69 19.90
C GLY A 105 -1.25 2.43 19.46
N PHE A 106 -0.99 2.54 18.16
CA PHE A 106 0.11 3.34 17.62
C PHE A 106 -0.32 4.79 17.40
N GLU A 107 0.64 5.71 17.46
CA GLU A 107 0.39 7.16 17.34
C GLU A 107 0.36 7.64 15.88
N GLY A 108 0.80 6.82 14.94
CA GLY A 108 0.76 7.14 13.53
C GLY A 108 1.21 5.98 12.66
N SER A 109 1.00 6.13 11.35
CA SER A 109 1.29 5.09 10.36
C SER A 109 2.63 5.27 9.65
N LYS A 110 3.48 6.22 10.07
CA LYS A 110 4.81 6.42 9.47
C LYS A 110 5.74 5.32 9.95
N LEU A 111 6.48 4.68 9.04
CA LEU A 111 7.37 3.56 9.39
C LEU A 111 8.31 3.88 10.56
N SER A 112 8.99 5.03 10.54
CA SER A 112 9.89 5.42 11.63
C SER A 112 9.21 5.54 13.00
N HIS A 113 7.95 6.00 13.03
CA HIS A 113 7.18 6.06 14.27
C HIS A 113 6.80 4.66 14.75
N LEU A 114 6.34 3.79 13.84
CA LEU A 114 5.97 2.41 14.16
C LEU A 114 7.17 1.63 14.71
N VAL A 115 8.33 1.76 14.06
CA VAL A 115 9.58 1.11 14.48
C VAL A 115 10.00 1.62 15.87
N GLY A 116 9.95 2.94 16.08
CA GLY A 116 10.25 3.57 17.37
C GLY A 116 9.31 3.11 18.49
N GLN A 117 7.99 3.06 18.24
CA GLN A 117 7.03 2.57 19.23
C GLN A 117 7.19 1.07 19.53
N CYS A 118 7.73 0.29 18.60
CA CYS A 118 8.12 -1.10 18.85
C CYS A 118 9.45 -1.25 19.62
N GLY A 119 10.10 -0.14 20.01
CA GLY A 119 11.35 -0.13 20.76
C GLY A 119 12.62 -0.29 19.92
N TRP A 120 12.52 -0.09 18.60
CA TRP A 120 13.64 -0.24 17.68
C TRP A 120 14.08 1.09 17.08
N PHE A 121 15.32 1.12 16.61
CA PHE A 121 15.88 2.22 15.84
C PHE A 121 16.26 1.69 14.46
N HIS A 122 16.02 2.48 13.42
CA HIS A 122 16.47 2.16 12.08
C HIS A 122 17.05 3.41 11.42
N ASP A 123 18.15 3.24 10.69
CA ASP A 123 18.64 4.24 9.77
C ASP A 123 17.81 4.09 8.48
N GLY A 124 16.78 4.91 8.35
CA GLY A 124 15.77 4.77 7.30
C GLY A 124 16.30 5.06 5.90
N HIS A 125 15.41 4.91 4.92
CA HIS A 125 15.62 5.35 3.53
C HIS A 125 16.60 4.51 2.69
N ARG A 126 17.04 3.37 3.23
CA ARG A 126 17.60 2.26 2.47
C ARG A 126 16.55 1.18 2.32
N ALA A 127 16.26 0.75 1.10
CA ALA A 127 15.13 -0.11 0.81
C ALA A 127 15.19 -1.45 1.57
N SER A 128 16.37 -2.08 1.66
CA SER A 128 16.53 -3.35 2.41
C SER A 128 16.34 -3.17 3.92
N VAL A 129 16.79 -2.05 4.48
CA VAL A 129 16.63 -1.72 5.91
C VAL A 129 15.16 -1.43 6.22
N ASP A 130 14.49 -0.66 5.37
CA ASP A 130 13.07 -0.36 5.52
C ASP A 130 12.20 -1.63 5.40
N CYS A 131 12.56 -2.59 4.52
CA CYS A 131 11.90 -3.90 4.46
C CYS A 131 12.08 -4.69 5.76
N ALA A 132 13.30 -4.75 6.31
CA ALA A 132 13.56 -5.48 7.55
C ALA A 132 12.84 -4.84 8.74
N ALA A 133 12.83 -3.51 8.80
CA ALA A 133 12.12 -2.74 9.81
C ALA A 133 10.60 -2.97 9.73
N LEU A 134 10.03 -2.95 8.52
CA LEU A 134 8.62 -3.24 8.31
C LEU A 134 8.27 -4.67 8.72
N LEU A 135 9.08 -5.66 8.33
CA LEU A 135 8.86 -7.06 8.71
C LEU A 135 8.81 -7.19 10.24
N ARG A 136 9.75 -6.55 10.94
CA ARG A 136 9.79 -6.56 12.40
C ARG A 136 8.54 -5.93 13.02
N VAL A 137 8.10 -4.77 12.51
CA VAL A 137 6.87 -4.11 12.98
C VAL A 137 5.65 -4.99 12.75
N LEU A 138 5.56 -5.65 11.60
CA LEU A 138 4.44 -6.52 11.25
C LEU A 138 4.38 -7.80 12.11
N ASP A 139 5.51 -8.25 12.64
CA ASP A 139 5.60 -9.42 13.53
C ASP A 139 5.52 -9.07 15.03
N THR A 140 5.49 -7.78 15.39
CA THR A 140 5.35 -7.35 16.79
C THR A 140 4.04 -7.86 17.38
N ARG A 141 4.12 -8.55 18.53
CA ARG A 141 2.95 -8.99 19.30
C ARG A 141 2.25 -7.79 19.94
N LEU A 142 0.94 -7.72 19.77
CA LEU A 142 0.14 -6.62 20.29
C LEU A 142 -0.20 -6.87 21.77
N PRO A 143 -0.12 -5.88 22.68
CA PRO A 143 -0.32 -6.12 24.11
C PRO A 143 -1.72 -6.63 24.50
N LYS A 144 -2.73 -6.43 23.65
CA LYS A 144 -4.14 -6.73 23.94
C LYS A 144 -4.65 -7.99 23.22
N THR A 145 -3.85 -8.58 22.34
CA THR A 145 -4.25 -9.71 21.50
C THR A 145 -3.04 -10.60 21.24
N ASP A 146 -3.21 -11.92 21.11
CA ASP A 146 -2.11 -12.79 20.66
C ASP A 146 -1.77 -12.61 19.16
N GLU A 147 -2.47 -11.73 18.45
CA GLU A 147 -2.21 -11.36 17.06
C GLU A 147 -1.07 -10.33 16.90
N THR A 148 -0.61 -10.21 15.65
CA THR A 148 0.33 -9.19 15.18
C THR A 148 -0.32 -8.30 14.13
N PRO A 149 0.24 -7.11 13.81
CA PRO A 149 -0.25 -6.30 12.69
C PRO A 149 -0.30 -7.05 11.36
N PHE A 150 0.57 -8.05 11.13
CA PHE A 150 0.50 -8.92 9.96
C PHE A 150 -0.82 -9.69 9.85
N HIS A 151 -1.39 -10.17 10.96
CA HIS A 151 -2.68 -10.87 10.96
C HIS A 151 -3.81 -9.97 10.46
N TYR A 152 -3.85 -8.72 10.94
CA TYR A 152 -4.80 -7.71 10.48
C TYR A 152 -4.61 -7.39 8.98
N LEU A 153 -3.36 -7.26 8.55
CA LEU A 153 -3.03 -7.01 7.15
C LEU A 153 -3.45 -8.17 6.24
N LEU A 154 -3.18 -9.41 6.63
CA LEU A 154 -3.55 -10.61 5.89
C LEU A 154 -5.08 -10.74 5.76
N ARG A 155 -5.83 -10.47 6.85
CA ARG A 155 -7.29 -10.39 6.81
C ARG A 155 -7.78 -9.30 5.86
N SER A 156 -7.19 -8.10 5.88
CA SER A 156 -7.55 -7.02 4.94
C SER A 156 -7.25 -7.37 3.47
N ALA A 157 -6.11 -8.02 3.22
CA ALA A 157 -5.71 -8.42 1.87
C ALA A 157 -6.68 -9.45 1.27
N ARG A 158 -7.19 -10.38 2.09
CA ARG A 158 -8.19 -11.39 1.69
C ARG A 158 -9.59 -10.81 1.46
N GLN A 159 -9.92 -9.67 2.06
CA GLN A 159 -11.24 -9.04 1.92
C GLN A 159 -11.31 -8.18 0.67
N ALA A 160 -12.26 -8.46 -0.23
CA ALA A 160 -12.58 -7.58 -1.33
C ALA A 160 -13.24 -6.27 -0.83
N ARG A 161 -12.99 -5.18 -1.57
CA ARG A 161 -13.53 -3.86 -1.29
C ARG A 161 -14.27 -3.35 -2.51
N SER A 162 -15.33 -2.59 -2.30
CA SER A 162 -16.09 -1.94 -3.33
C SER A 162 -15.74 -0.45 -3.34
N ARG A 163 -15.25 0.04 -4.47
CA ARG A 163 -15.10 1.46 -4.74
C ARG A 163 -16.38 2.00 -5.32
N ILE A 164 -16.98 2.98 -4.66
CA ILE A 164 -18.24 3.60 -5.07
C ILE A 164 -17.93 5.01 -5.53
N TYR A 165 -18.48 5.40 -6.69
CA TYR A 165 -18.38 6.76 -7.22
C TYR A 165 -19.71 7.49 -7.06
N ALA A 166 -19.73 8.54 -6.25
CA ALA A 166 -20.85 9.47 -6.15
C ALA A 166 -20.78 10.50 -7.30
N GLN A 167 -21.02 10.01 -8.52
CA GLN A 167 -21.06 10.84 -9.72
C GLN A 167 -22.25 11.79 -9.73
N ALA A 168 -22.05 13.01 -10.23
CA ALA A 168 -23.08 14.05 -10.28
C ALA A 168 -23.76 14.35 -8.92
N SER A 169 -23.08 14.05 -7.79
CA SER A 169 -23.57 14.41 -6.47
C SER A 169 -23.73 15.94 -6.35
N PRO A 170 -24.79 16.45 -5.69
CA PRO A 170 -24.96 17.89 -5.49
C PRO A 170 -23.75 18.54 -4.82
N PHE A 171 -23.37 19.75 -5.24
CA PHE A 171 -22.24 20.46 -4.63
C PHE A 171 -22.44 20.71 -3.13
N SER A 172 -23.69 20.94 -2.70
CA SER A 172 -24.08 21.10 -1.30
C SER A 172 -23.77 19.87 -0.43
N ALA A 173 -23.66 18.68 -1.04
CA ALA A 173 -23.38 17.44 -0.33
C ALA A 173 -21.87 17.23 -0.01
N LYS A 174 -20.99 18.10 -0.52
CA LYS A 174 -19.53 18.01 -0.37
C LYS A 174 -19.09 17.79 1.08
N ASP A 175 -19.59 18.57 2.02
CA ASP A 175 -19.12 18.49 3.41
C ASP A 175 -19.57 17.20 4.09
N ARG A 176 -20.77 16.69 3.75
CA ARG A 176 -21.26 15.39 4.23
C ARG A 176 -20.46 14.23 3.66
N LEU A 177 -20.19 14.25 2.35
CA LEU A 177 -19.35 13.25 1.68
C LEU A 177 -17.93 13.23 2.27
N LYS A 178 -17.33 14.41 2.45
CA LYS A 178 -15.99 14.55 3.05
C LYS A 178 -15.97 14.05 4.50
N ALA A 179 -16.97 14.40 5.31
CA ALA A 179 -17.09 13.94 6.69
C ALA A 179 -17.24 12.41 6.80
N ARG A 180 -17.91 11.79 5.83
CA ARG A 180 -18.05 10.33 5.72
C ARG A 180 -16.80 9.63 5.17
N GLY A 181 -15.79 10.38 4.72
CA GLY A 181 -14.52 9.84 4.24
C GLY A 181 -14.40 9.69 2.73
N TYR A 182 -15.34 10.23 1.95
CA TYR A 182 -15.17 10.30 0.50
C TYR A 182 -13.99 11.21 0.14
N ARG A 183 -13.30 10.85 -0.94
CA ARG A 183 -12.22 11.63 -1.53
C ARG A 183 -12.68 12.18 -2.87
N TRP A 184 -12.30 13.42 -3.16
CA TRP A 184 -12.60 14.04 -4.45
C TRP A 184 -11.58 13.56 -5.49
N ASN A 185 -12.08 13.13 -6.64
CA ASN A 185 -11.27 12.96 -7.84
C ASN A 185 -11.55 14.10 -8.83
N ASP A 186 -10.49 14.76 -9.31
CA ASP A 186 -10.62 15.89 -10.24
C ASP A 186 -10.77 15.46 -11.71
N GLY A 187 -10.46 14.20 -12.01
CA GLY A 187 -10.57 13.59 -13.34
C GLY A 187 -9.34 13.77 -14.23
N ASN A 188 -8.24 14.32 -13.70
CA ASN A 188 -6.99 14.48 -14.45
C ASN A 188 -6.26 13.15 -14.67
N ASP A 189 -6.62 12.10 -13.92
CA ASP A 189 -6.05 10.75 -13.98
C ASP A 189 -6.88 9.78 -14.85
N GLY A 190 -7.80 10.29 -15.68
CA GLY A 190 -8.67 9.48 -16.54
C GLY A 190 -9.87 8.85 -15.83
N ARG A 191 -9.95 8.96 -14.50
CA ARG A 191 -11.11 8.50 -13.72
C ARG A 191 -12.22 9.55 -13.71
N PRO A 192 -13.46 9.18 -13.31
CA PRO A 192 -14.56 10.13 -13.26
C PRO A 192 -14.31 11.26 -12.26
N ARG A 193 -14.61 12.50 -12.67
CA ARG A 193 -14.62 13.67 -11.78
C ARG A 193 -15.78 13.55 -10.79
N SER A 194 -15.50 13.01 -9.62
CA SER A 194 -16.53 12.62 -8.64
C SER A 194 -15.93 12.37 -7.26
N TRP A 195 -16.80 12.36 -6.25
CA TRP A 195 -16.46 11.82 -4.93
C TRP A 195 -16.42 10.30 -4.98
N TRP A 196 -15.45 9.68 -4.29
CA TRP A 196 -15.37 8.23 -4.19
C TRP A 196 -14.98 7.76 -2.80
N ILE A 197 -15.37 6.53 -2.46
CA ILE A 197 -14.97 5.84 -1.22
C ILE A 197 -14.70 4.38 -1.51
N ASN A 198 -13.78 3.75 -0.77
CA ASN A 198 -13.63 2.31 -0.75
C ASN A 198 -14.23 1.77 0.56
N VAL A 199 -15.17 0.85 0.46
CA VAL A 199 -15.77 0.16 1.62
C VAL A 199 -15.56 -1.35 1.50
N PRO A 200 -15.53 -2.12 2.61
CA PRO A 200 -15.63 -3.57 2.53
C PRO A 200 -16.89 -3.98 1.75
N ASP A 201 -16.84 -5.04 0.94
CA ASP A 201 -17.98 -5.49 0.13
C ASP A 201 -19.27 -5.68 0.98
N ALA A 202 -19.12 -6.17 2.22
CA ALA A 202 -20.23 -6.34 3.17
C ALA A 202 -20.95 -5.02 3.57
N LYS A 203 -20.33 -3.85 3.34
CA LYS A 203 -20.91 -2.54 3.62
C LYS A 203 -21.45 -1.84 2.37
N LEU A 204 -21.32 -2.44 1.18
CA LEU A 204 -21.72 -1.84 -0.09
C LEU A 204 -23.18 -1.35 -0.07
N GLU A 205 -24.11 -2.23 0.30
CA GLU A 205 -25.54 -1.90 0.31
C GLU A 205 -25.86 -0.74 1.26
N SER A 206 -25.27 -0.75 2.47
CA SER A 206 -25.46 0.33 3.44
C SER A 206 -24.92 1.67 2.95
N GLU A 207 -23.86 1.64 2.14
CA GLU A 207 -23.28 2.85 1.58
C GLU A 207 -24.07 3.38 0.38
N ILE A 208 -24.64 2.49 -0.45
CA ILE A 208 -25.58 2.87 -1.51
C ILE A 208 -26.82 3.52 -0.91
N ARG A 209 -27.40 2.95 0.17
CA ARG A 209 -28.54 3.56 0.87
C ARG A 209 -28.22 4.95 1.41
N PHE A 210 -27.04 5.13 2.00
CA PHE A 210 -26.59 6.46 2.42
C PHE A 210 -26.57 7.45 1.23
N LEU A 211 -26.03 7.04 0.08
CA LEU A 211 -26.04 7.91 -1.09
C LEU A 211 -27.48 8.25 -1.51
N GLN A 212 -28.37 7.28 -1.58
CA GLN A 212 -29.77 7.48 -1.97
C GLN A 212 -30.54 8.38 -0.99
N ASP A 213 -30.49 8.09 0.30
CA ASP A 213 -31.30 8.74 1.33
C ASP A 213 -30.76 10.13 1.70
N GLU A 214 -29.43 10.26 1.75
CA GLU A 214 -28.78 11.42 2.36
C GLU A 214 -28.10 12.34 1.35
N ILE A 215 -27.65 11.85 0.20
CA ILE A 215 -26.86 12.63 -0.76
C ILE A 215 -27.68 13.03 -1.99
N TYR A 216 -28.34 12.05 -2.62
CA TYR A 216 -29.12 12.26 -3.83
C TYR A 216 -30.58 12.58 -3.54
N CYS A 217 -31.15 12.00 -2.48
CA CYS A 217 -32.57 12.06 -2.15
C CYS A 217 -33.48 11.45 -3.25
N TYR A 218 -32.97 10.49 -4.00
CA TYR A 218 -33.68 9.67 -4.97
C TYR A 218 -32.93 8.35 -5.21
N GLU A 219 -33.61 7.39 -5.82
CA GLU A 219 -33.01 6.09 -6.15
C GLU A 219 -31.97 6.24 -7.26
N VAL A 220 -30.73 5.89 -6.94
CA VAL A 220 -29.60 5.91 -7.88
C VAL A 220 -28.82 4.61 -7.77
N GLU A 221 -28.28 4.16 -8.89
CA GLU A 221 -27.31 3.07 -8.95
C GLU A 221 -25.92 3.69 -9.22
N PRO A 222 -25.14 4.00 -8.17
CA PRO A 222 -23.82 4.61 -8.36
C PRO A 222 -22.87 3.58 -9.00
N PRO A 223 -21.92 4.00 -9.86
CA PRO A 223 -20.91 3.09 -10.38
C PRO A 223 -20.08 2.47 -9.25
N VAL A 224 -19.94 1.14 -9.29
CA VAL A 224 -19.17 0.37 -8.31
C VAL A 224 -18.09 -0.43 -9.01
N VAL A 225 -16.87 -0.38 -8.49
CA VAL A 225 -15.74 -1.22 -8.94
C VAL A 225 -15.28 -2.09 -7.78
N ARG A 226 -15.29 -3.41 -7.99
CA ARG A 226 -14.79 -4.37 -7.00
C ARG A 226 -13.26 -4.46 -7.07
N LEU A 227 -12.60 -4.36 -5.93
CA LEU A 227 -11.15 -4.29 -5.76
C LEU A 227 -10.67 -5.34 -4.76
N THR A 228 -9.97 -6.36 -5.24
CA THR A 228 -9.25 -7.33 -4.42
C THR A 228 -7.81 -6.85 -4.17
N ALA A 229 -6.98 -7.65 -3.49
CA ALA A 229 -5.55 -7.38 -3.38
C ALA A 229 -4.84 -7.33 -4.75
N TRP A 230 -5.42 -7.95 -5.78
CA TRP A 230 -4.87 -7.97 -7.13
C TRP A 230 -5.06 -6.63 -7.86
N GLU A 231 -6.14 -5.89 -7.60
CA GLU A 231 -6.44 -4.63 -8.30
C GLU A 231 -6.18 -3.36 -7.46
N ARG A 232 -6.37 -3.39 -6.14
CA ARG A 232 -6.54 -2.16 -5.32
C ARG A 232 -5.38 -1.15 -5.33
N TYR A 233 -4.17 -1.56 -5.69
CA TYR A 233 -2.98 -0.69 -5.77
C TYR A 233 -2.43 -0.54 -7.19
N ARG A 234 -3.13 -1.09 -8.19
CA ARG A 234 -2.74 -0.93 -9.59
C ARG A 234 -3.00 0.52 -10.04
N ILE A 235 -2.11 1.06 -10.86
CA ILE A 235 -2.45 2.26 -11.63
C ILE A 235 -3.34 1.81 -12.79
N GLU A 236 -4.51 2.43 -12.90
CA GLU A 236 -5.41 2.33 -14.05
C GLU A 236 -4.88 3.18 -15.20
#